data_AF-A0A6P8IKD1-F1
#
_entry.id   AF-A0A6P8IKD1-F1
#
_cell.length_a   1.000
_cell.length_b   1.000
_cell.length_c   1.000
_cell.angle_alpha   90.00
_cell.angle_beta   90.00
_cell.angle_gamma   90.00
#
_symmetry.space_group_name_H-M   'P 1'
#
loop_
_entity.id
_entity.type
_entity.pdbx_description
1 polymer ?
#
loop_
_entity_poly.entity_id
_entity_poly.type
_entity_poly.pdbx_seq_one_letter_code
_entity_poly.pdbx_strand_id
1 'polypeptide(L)'
;MDMDYELPICSDTCNKWFEACKNDKTSSEDWLNEYAVYRFEKGPIKPTGPCRTFVEIFKNGEGLCNKMWGPGYKYDRSSNCIVHDFKSENPNDKVVPVPSFS
;
A
#
# COMPACT_ATOMS: atom_id res chain seq x y z
N MET A 1 -11.81 -12.28 -4.54
CA MET A 1 -12.48 -11.04 -4.11
C MET A 1 -12.10 -10.04 -5.16
N ASP A 2 -13.01 -9.80 -6.10
CA ASP A 2 -12.80 -8.81 -7.15
C ASP A 2 -12.85 -7.43 -6.46
N MET A 3 -11.68 -6.82 -6.23
CA MET A 3 -11.63 -5.40 -5.86
C MET A 3 -11.80 -4.62 -7.14
N ASP A 4 -13.04 -4.26 -7.45
CA ASP A 4 -13.40 -3.41 -8.60
C ASP A 4 -12.82 -1.98 -8.50
N TYR A 5 -12.14 -1.65 -7.38
CA TYR A 5 -11.57 -0.33 -7.11
C TYR A 5 -10.26 -0.46 -6.31
N GLU A 6 -9.18 0.06 -6.87
CA GLU A 6 -7.94 0.36 -6.16
C GLU A 6 -8.08 1.77 -5.56
N LEU A 7 -7.72 1.97 -4.28
CA LEU A 7 -7.75 3.31 -3.69
C LEU A 7 -6.58 4.14 -4.24
N PRO A 8 -6.82 5.29 -4.89
CA PRO A 8 -5.75 6.13 -5.41
C PRO A 8 -5.10 6.87 -4.25
N ILE A 9 -3.95 6.41 -3.75
CA ILE A 9 -3.22 7.07 -2.67
C ILE A 9 -2.31 8.13 -3.26
N CYS A 10 -2.38 9.34 -2.72
CA CYS A 10 -1.56 10.45 -3.20
C CYS A 10 -0.07 10.10 -3.10
N SER A 11 0.67 10.40 -4.17
CA SER A 11 2.12 10.20 -4.28
C SER A 11 2.89 10.72 -3.06
N ASP A 12 2.59 11.90 -2.57
CA ASP A 12 3.20 12.47 -1.36
C ASP A 12 2.96 11.64 -0.10
N THR A 13 1.76 11.06 0.05
CA THR A 13 1.43 10.14 1.15
C THR A 13 2.32 8.90 1.07
N CYS A 14 2.40 8.28 -0.10
CA CYS A 14 3.23 7.10 -0.34
C CYS A 14 4.73 7.38 -0.12
N ASN A 15 5.22 8.51 -0.61
CA ASN A 15 6.62 8.89 -0.50
C ASN A 15 7.01 9.20 0.95
N LYS A 16 6.17 9.95 1.69
CA LYS A 16 6.41 10.21 3.13
C LYS A 16 6.39 8.93 3.95
N TRP A 17 5.46 8.03 3.65
CA TRP A 17 5.39 6.73 4.31
C TRP A 17 6.64 5.90 4.04
N PHE A 18 7.06 5.79 2.78
CA PHE A 18 8.29 5.10 2.43
C PHE A 18 9.52 5.72 3.09
N GLU A 19 9.68 7.04 3.04
CA GLU A 19 10.84 7.71 3.63
C GLU A 19 10.95 7.52 5.14
N ALA A 20 9.82 7.48 5.85
CA ALA A 20 9.78 7.17 7.27
C ALA A 20 10.21 5.73 7.57
N CYS A 21 9.87 4.78 6.70
CA CYS A 21 10.10 3.34 6.91
C CYS A 21 11.27 2.74 6.10
N LYS A 22 12.01 3.51 5.30
CA LYS A 22 12.97 2.96 4.31
C LYS A 22 14.05 2.05 4.89
N ASN A 23 14.37 2.22 6.17
CA ASN A 23 15.35 1.41 6.91
C ASN A 23 14.72 0.31 7.77
N ASP A 24 13.39 0.30 7.92
CA ASP A 24 12.67 -0.79 8.57
C ASP A 24 12.76 -2.06 7.73
N LYS A 25 12.55 -3.21 8.36
CA LYS A 25 12.70 -4.51 7.70
C LYS A 25 11.35 -5.21 7.54
N THR A 26 11.20 -5.88 6.41
CA THR A 26 10.10 -6.82 6.12
C THR A 26 10.66 -8.03 5.39
N SER A 27 9.99 -9.17 5.51
CA SER A 27 10.27 -10.38 4.71
C SER A 27 9.37 -10.52 3.50
N SER A 28 8.45 -9.56 3.32
CA SER A 28 7.32 -9.64 2.40
C SER A 28 7.18 -8.36 1.60
N GLU A 29 6.79 -8.52 0.33
CA GLU A 29 6.43 -7.41 -0.57
C GLU A 29 4.91 -7.23 -0.71
N ASP A 30 4.09 -8.21 -0.31
CA ASP A 30 2.62 -8.17 -0.42
C ASP A 30 1.99 -8.75 0.86
N TRP A 31 1.77 -7.86 1.83
CA TRP A 31 1.27 -8.25 3.14
C TRP A 31 -0.18 -8.70 3.07
N LEU A 32 -0.98 -8.14 2.16
CA LEU A 32 -2.39 -8.46 2.06
C LEU A 32 -2.59 -9.89 1.57
N ASN A 33 -1.93 -10.29 0.49
CA ASN A 33 -2.10 -11.63 -0.06
C ASN A 33 -1.48 -12.71 0.84
N GLU A 34 -0.34 -12.43 1.47
CA GLU A 34 0.25 -13.34 2.44
C GLU A 34 -0.61 -13.49 3.70
N TYR A 35 -1.22 -12.40 4.19
CA TYR A 35 -2.21 -12.47 5.27
C TYR A 35 -3.49 -13.21 4.84
N ALA A 36 -3.97 -13.01 3.61
CA ALA A 36 -5.14 -13.71 3.11
C ALA A 36 -4.90 -15.22 3.08
N VAL A 37 -3.73 -15.67 2.60
CA VAL A 37 -3.30 -17.08 2.66
C VAL A 37 -3.27 -17.59 4.11
N TYR A 38 -2.67 -16.83 5.02
CA TYR A 38 -2.67 -17.13 6.46
C TYR A 38 -4.08 -17.29 7.04
N ARG A 39 -5.04 -16.46 6.62
CA ARG A 39 -6.41 -16.53 7.16
C ARG A 39 -7.08 -17.87 6.85
N PHE A 40 -6.68 -18.54 5.77
CA PHE A 40 -7.17 -19.85 5.38
C PHE A 40 -6.35 -20.99 5.99
N GLU A 41 -5.05 -20.79 6.25
CA GLU A 41 -4.16 -21.74 6.91
C GLU A 41 -3.96 -21.37 8.39
N LYS A 42 -4.71 -21.98 9.33
CA LYS A 42 -4.66 -21.68 10.79
C LYS A 42 -3.26 -21.82 11.44
N GLY A 43 -2.32 -20.89 11.25
CA GLY A 43 -1.00 -20.89 11.89
C GLY A 43 -0.09 -19.76 11.43
N PRO A 44 0.88 -19.27 12.25
CA PRO A 44 1.59 -17.97 12.13
C PRO A 44 2.02 -17.62 10.71
N ILE A 45 1.89 -16.33 10.32
CA ILE A 45 2.44 -15.83 9.04
C ILE A 45 3.93 -16.18 9.03
N LYS A 46 4.32 -17.03 8.09
CA LYS A 46 5.71 -17.43 7.93
C LYS A 46 6.38 -16.42 7.01
N PRO A 47 7.60 -15.96 7.34
CA PRO A 47 8.40 -15.18 6.41
C PRO A 47 8.52 -15.91 5.07
N THR A 48 8.19 -15.25 3.97
CA THR A 48 8.35 -15.78 2.60
C THR A 48 9.80 -15.69 2.11
N GLY A 49 10.67 -15.00 2.85
CA GLY A 49 12.09 -14.87 2.56
C GLY A 49 12.89 -14.21 3.70
N PRO A 50 14.17 -13.88 3.47
CA PRO A 50 14.98 -13.16 4.45
C PRO A 50 14.44 -11.74 4.67
N CYS A 51 14.50 -11.26 5.92
CA CYS A 51 14.15 -9.88 6.24
C CYS A 51 15.14 -8.91 5.57
N ARG A 52 14.63 -8.04 4.70
CA ARG A 52 15.37 -6.98 4.02
C ARG A 52 14.74 -5.63 4.33
N THR A 53 15.49 -4.57 4.11
CA THR A 53 15.00 -3.21 4.31
C THR A 53 13.88 -2.85 3.32
N PHE A 54 13.05 -1.88 3.67
CA PHE A 54 12.02 -1.37 2.76
C PHE A 54 12.62 -0.80 1.48
N VAL A 55 13.80 -0.17 1.54
CA VAL A 55 14.50 0.29 0.34
C VAL A 55 14.90 -0.86 -0.58
N GLU A 56 15.29 -2.02 -0.05
CA GLU A 56 15.60 -3.21 -0.85
C GLU A 56 14.34 -3.84 -1.47
N ILE A 57 13.22 -3.85 -0.76
CA ILE A 57 11.98 -4.53 -1.17
C ILE A 57 11.09 -3.64 -2.06
N PHE A 58 10.77 -2.45 -1.57
CA PHE A 58 9.82 -1.53 -2.22
C PHE A 58 10.49 -0.50 -3.12
N LYS A 59 11.79 -0.24 -2.95
CA LYS A 59 12.61 0.73 -3.71
C LYS A 59 12.25 2.20 -3.53
N ASN A 60 10.96 2.54 -3.50
CA ASN A 60 10.44 3.91 -3.32
C ASN A 60 8.97 3.88 -2.86
N GLY A 61 8.33 5.06 -2.71
CA GLY A 61 6.92 5.18 -2.33
C GLY A 61 5.94 4.55 -3.32
N GLU A 62 6.23 4.60 -4.61
CA GLU A 62 5.41 3.95 -5.65
C GLU A 62 5.39 2.43 -5.48
N GLY A 63 6.56 1.82 -5.29
CA GLY A 63 6.64 0.38 -5.03
C GLY A 63 6.04 -0.02 -3.69
N LEU A 64 6.08 0.85 -2.67
CA LEU A 64 5.44 0.58 -1.38
C LEU A 64 3.92 0.54 -1.52
N CYS A 65 3.30 1.59 -2.07
CA CYS A 65 1.85 1.69 -2.19
C CYS A 65 1.26 0.63 -3.13
N ASN A 66 1.93 0.34 -4.26
CA ASN A 66 1.42 -0.61 -5.26
C ASN A 66 1.57 -2.08 -4.86
N LYS A 67 2.33 -2.40 -3.80
CA LYS A 67 2.64 -3.79 -3.46
C LYS A 67 2.20 -4.20 -2.06
N MET A 68 2.49 -3.39 -1.05
CA MET A 68 2.33 -3.80 0.35
C MET A 68 0.90 -4.23 0.67
N TRP A 69 -0.08 -3.52 0.11
CA TRP A 69 -1.50 -3.83 0.26
C TRP A 69 -2.11 -4.49 -0.98
N GLY A 70 -1.30 -5.16 -1.80
CA GLY A 70 -1.73 -5.82 -3.03
C GLY A 70 -2.58 -4.88 -3.91
N PRO A 71 -3.75 -5.33 -4.42
CA PRO A 71 -4.63 -4.50 -5.23
C PRO A 71 -5.44 -3.46 -4.43
N GLY A 72 -5.15 -3.27 -3.14
CA GLY A 72 -5.91 -2.34 -2.30
C GLY A 72 -5.59 -0.88 -2.62
N TYR A 73 -4.32 -0.56 -2.87
CA TYR A 73 -3.81 0.81 -3.05
C TYR A 73 -3.11 0.97 -4.39
N LYS A 74 -3.22 2.18 -4.95
CA LYS A 74 -2.49 2.61 -6.14
C LYS A 74 -1.78 3.92 -5.90
N TYR A 75 -0.52 4.02 -6.30
CA TYR A 75 0.22 5.26 -6.31
C TYR A 75 -0.35 6.21 -7.37
N ASP A 76 -0.87 7.36 -6.93
CA ASP A 76 -1.53 8.33 -7.80
C ASP A 76 -0.82 9.69 -7.77
N ARG A 77 -0.55 10.24 -8.96
CA ARG A 77 0.12 11.55 -9.13
C ARG A 77 -0.85 12.70 -9.41
N SER A 78 -2.15 12.41 -9.52
CA SER A 78 -3.21 13.39 -9.72
C SER A 78 -3.61 14.04 -8.39
N SER A 79 -4.52 15.01 -8.46
CA SER A 79 -5.17 15.62 -7.30
C SER A 79 -6.40 14.85 -6.81
N ASN A 80 -6.86 13.83 -7.55
CA ASN A 80 -8.02 13.01 -7.18
C ASN A 80 -7.54 11.76 -6.43
N CYS A 81 -6.98 11.96 -5.25
CA CYS A 81 -6.33 10.91 -4.48
C CYS A 81 -6.57 11.07 -2.98
N ILE A 82 -6.43 9.97 -2.26
CA ILE A 82 -6.62 9.82 -0.83
C ILE A 82 -5.31 10.12 -0.09
N VAL A 83 -5.41 10.85 1.02
CA VAL A 83 -4.33 11.02 2.00
C VAL A 83 -4.63 10.25 3.28
N HIS A 84 -3.60 9.74 3.95
CA HIS A 84 -3.75 8.99 5.20
C HIS A 84 -3.81 9.89 6.44
N ASP A 85 -3.24 11.08 6.38
CA ASP A 85 -3.13 12.00 7.51
C ASP A 85 -3.46 13.44 7.08
N PHE A 86 -4.30 14.12 7.86
CA PHE A 86 -4.75 15.49 7.66
C PHE A 86 -5.19 16.10 9.00
N LYS A 87 -5.01 17.42 9.17
CA LYS A 87 -5.26 18.13 10.45
C LYS A 87 -6.55 18.96 10.45
N SER A 88 -7.24 19.05 9.32
CA SER A 88 -8.41 19.91 9.11
C SER A 88 -9.61 19.08 8.63
N GLU A 89 -10.57 19.72 7.95
CA GLU A 89 -11.64 19.02 7.23
C GLU A 89 -11.09 17.88 6.36
N ASN A 90 -11.84 16.78 6.28
CA ASN A 90 -11.46 15.58 5.56
C ASN A 90 -11.32 15.87 4.05
N PRO A 91 -10.10 15.90 3.49
CA PRO A 91 -9.92 16.15 2.06
C PRO A 91 -10.41 14.98 1.21
N ASN A 92 -10.54 13.79 1.79
CA ASN A 92 -10.92 12.58 1.07
C ASN A 92 -12.41 12.57 0.66
N ASP A 93 -13.26 13.43 1.26
CA ASP A 93 -14.67 13.56 0.87
C ASP A 93 -14.86 14.09 -0.56
N LYS A 94 -13.80 14.67 -1.15
CA LYS A 94 -13.79 15.20 -2.52
C LYS A 94 -13.25 14.21 -3.55
N VAL A 95 -12.76 13.06 -3.12
CA VAL A 95 -12.16 12.06 -4.01
C VAL A 95 -13.25 11.27 -4.70
N VAL A 96 -13.21 11.24 -6.02
CA VAL A 96 -14.15 10.50 -6.85
C VAL A 96 -13.56 9.12 -7.16
N PRO A 97 -14.29 8.00 -6.89
CA PRO A 97 -13.83 6.67 -7.24
C PRO A 97 -13.52 6.54 -8.73
N VAL A 98 -12.36 5.97 -9.07
CA VAL A 98 -11.96 5.68 -10.45
C VAL A 98 -12.00 4.16 -10.64
N PRO A 99 -12.75 3.61 -11.61
CA PRO A 99 -12.75 2.19 -11.91
C PRO A 99 -11.36 1.71 -12.35
N SER A 100 -10.89 0.57 -11.84
CA SER A 100 -9.56 -0.01 -12.15
C SER A 100 -9.39 -0.50 -13.59
N PHE A 101 -10.45 -0.44 -14.42
CA PHE A 101 -10.48 -0.92 -15.82
C PHE A 101 -10.56 0.20 -16.88
N SER A 102 -10.22 1.44 -16.53
CA SER A 102 -10.22 2.57 -17.48
C SER A 102 -8.85 2.89 -18.07
#